data_AF-A0A061PBF1-F1
#
_entry.id   AF-A0A061PBF1-F1
#
_cell.length_a   1.000
_cell.length_b   1.000
_cell.length_c   1.000
_cell.angle_alpha   90.00
_cell.angle_beta   90.00
_cell.angle_gamma   90.00
#
_symmetry.space_group_name_H-M   'P 1'
#
loop_
_entity.id
_entity.type
_entity.pdbx_description
1 polymer ?
#
loop_
_entity_poly.entity_id
_entity_poly.type
_entity_poly.pdbx_seq_one_letter_code
_entity_poly.pdbx_strand_id
1 'polypeptide(L)'
;MKTSAWKYSLSFVLLLSLWQPTESFALLEEEEYEEPSAQSIEALDERWTNYEEMVEELFRIEEMSEGLLELDVIGESHHGRDIYATRMGDGDQVLLIDSEIHGNEKSGTEAIIDMLDELAAGERDHILEEVTIVTVPKLNPDGSELVKRQNDISWEEVLEYHPHLEGAEPAWYHNESRNGFDINRDFHPDLDFEAEADDLPGTSAHYGFYLTNEARALADLYQELQEEFGIVESYVNLHHMGTPQLEGTDQDVSIALSHPPLGPDNNPKYAEDYPEWIKTSRAAII
;
A
#
# COMPACT_ATOMS: atom_id res chain seq x y z
N MET A 1 -27.54 -78.65 56.92
CA MET A 1 -28.38 -78.08 55.84
C MET A 1 -29.60 -77.41 56.46
N LYS A 2 -29.60 -76.08 56.57
CA LYS A 2 -30.79 -75.24 56.82
C LYS A 2 -30.42 -73.75 56.64
N THR A 3 -31.09 -73.15 55.67
CA THR A 3 -31.75 -71.82 55.65
C THR A 3 -31.00 -70.48 55.70
N SER A 4 -31.63 -69.54 54.97
CA SER A 4 -31.79 -68.08 55.22
C SER A 4 -30.72 -67.17 54.58
N ALA A 5 -31.04 -66.32 53.60
CA ALA A 5 -31.96 -65.14 53.54
C ALA A 5 -31.25 -63.82 53.90
N TRP A 6 -31.57 -62.79 53.10
CA TRP A 6 -30.98 -61.46 52.98
C TRP A 6 -30.87 -60.60 54.25
N LYS A 7 -29.88 -59.68 54.32
CA LYS A 7 -30.01 -58.19 54.33
C LYS A 7 -28.76 -57.46 54.90
N TYR A 8 -28.74 -56.15 54.62
CA TYR A 8 -27.87 -55.04 55.12
C TYR A 8 -26.58 -54.80 54.33
N SER A 9 -26.08 -53.57 54.12
CA SER A 9 -26.58 -52.18 54.02
C SER A 9 -25.33 -51.30 53.91
N LEU A 10 -25.44 -50.17 53.20
CA LEU A 10 -24.72 -48.90 53.41
C LEU A 10 -23.17 -48.87 53.49
N SER A 11 -22.52 -48.17 52.56
CA SER A 11 -22.21 -46.73 52.73
C SER A 11 -21.07 -46.28 51.81
N PHE A 12 -21.33 -45.10 51.22
CA PHE A 12 -20.41 -44.17 50.57
C PHE A 12 -19.13 -43.93 51.38
N VAL A 13 -17.99 -43.68 50.69
CA VAL A 13 -17.03 -42.59 50.95
C VAL A 13 -15.74 -42.76 50.11
N LEU A 14 -15.25 -41.63 49.59
CA LEU A 14 -13.90 -41.30 49.10
C LEU A 14 -13.46 -41.79 47.70
N LEU A 15 -13.63 -40.89 46.72
CA LEU A 15 -12.67 -40.70 45.63
C LEU A 15 -12.19 -39.24 45.68
N LEU A 16 -10.94 -39.07 46.09
CA LEU A 16 -10.22 -37.80 46.14
C LEU A 16 -9.29 -37.71 44.93
N SER A 17 -9.19 -36.48 44.43
CA SER A 17 -8.20 -35.90 43.51
C SER A 17 -8.15 -36.43 42.08
N LEU A 18 -8.49 -35.56 41.12
CA LEU A 18 -7.48 -34.73 40.47
C LEU A 18 -8.11 -33.45 39.91
N TRP A 19 -7.26 -32.43 39.83
CA TRP A 19 -7.53 -31.00 39.84
C TRP A 19 -7.24 -30.43 38.45
N GLN A 20 -8.20 -29.73 37.84
CA GLN A 20 -7.98 -28.74 36.79
C GLN A 20 -9.04 -27.64 36.99
N PRO A 21 -8.64 -26.36 37.17
CA PRO A 21 -9.59 -25.26 37.19
C PRO A 21 -10.18 -25.03 35.79
N THR A 22 -11.46 -24.70 35.78
CA THR A 22 -12.27 -24.28 34.64
C THR A 22 -11.88 -22.86 34.23
N GLU A 23 -11.28 -22.71 33.05
CA GLU A 23 -11.34 -21.47 32.27
C GLU A 23 -12.42 -21.70 31.21
N SER A 24 -13.48 -20.90 31.27
CA SER A 24 -14.47 -20.80 30.22
C SER A 24 -13.81 -20.15 29.01
N PHE A 25 -13.56 -20.93 27.96
CA PHE A 25 -13.39 -20.39 26.63
C PHE A 25 -14.72 -19.73 26.25
N ALA A 26 -14.78 -18.40 26.32
CA ALA A 26 -15.79 -17.64 25.61
C ALA A 26 -15.50 -17.85 24.12
N LEU A 27 -16.41 -18.53 23.44
CA LEU A 27 -16.47 -18.52 21.99
C LEU A 27 -16.75 -17.07 21.60
N LEU A 28 -15.75 -16.39 21.04
CA LEU A 28 -15.99 -15.19 20.26
C LEU A 28 -16.84 -15.64 19.07
N GLU A 29 -18.07 -15.14 18.98
CA GLU A 29 -18.84 -15.21 17.76
C GLU A 29 -17.99 -14.57 16.66
N GLU A 30 -17.69 -15.32 15.60
CA GLU A 30 -17.18 -14.74 14.36
C GLU A 30 -18.26 -13.75 13.89
N GLU A 31 -18.04 -12.45 14.08
CA GLU A 31 -18.85 -11.44 13.42
C GLU A 31 -18.69 -11.68 11.91
N GLU A 32 -19.80 -12.06 11.29
CA GLU A 32 -19.91 -12.18 9.84
C GLU A 32 -19.54 -10.82 9.24
N TYR A 33 -18.38 -10.75 8.58
CA TYR A 33 -17.93 -9.55 7.88
C TYR A 33 -18.94 -9.27 6.75
N GLU A 34 -19.92 -8.41 7.02
CA GLU A 34 -20.83 -7.93 5.98
C GLU A 34 -20.04 -7.00 5.06
N GLU A 35 -19.78 -7.47 3.83
CA GLU A 35 -19.30 -6.63 2.73
C GLU A 35 -20.19 -5.36 2.65
N PRO A 36 -19.61 -4.16 2.79
CA PRO A 36 -20.38 -2.93 2.72
C PRO A 36 -21.18 -2.85 1.41
N SER A 37 -22.44 -2.45 1.49
CA SER A 37 -23.24 -2.18 0.29
C SER A 37 -22.58 -1.12 -0.60
N ALA A 38 -22.79 -1.17 -1.91
CA ALA A 38 -22.27 -0.14 -2.83
C ALA A 38 -22.64 1.29 -2.41
N GLN A 39 -23.85 1.50 -1.88
CA GLN A 39 -24.30 2.79 -1.36
C GLN A 39 -23.53 3.26 -0.12
N SER A 40 -23.08 2.33 0.74
CA SER A 40 -22.23 2.67 1.88
C SER A 40 -20.78 2.94 1.49
N ILE A 41 -20.29 2.32 0.40
CA ILE A 41 -18.97 2.63 -0.16
C ILE A 41 -18.98 4.03 -0.76
N GLU A 42 -19.98 4.37 -1.58
CA GLU A 42 -20.15 5.74 -2.13
C GLU A 42 -20.23 6.80 -1.03
N ALA A 43 -21.02 6.58 0.02
CA ALA A 43 -21.13 7.53 1.14
C ALA A 43 -19.91 7.56 2.09
N LEU A 44 -19.03 6.57 2.03
CA LEU A 44 -17.73 6.58 2.69
C LEU A 44 -16.67 7.27 1.82
N ASP A 45 -16.81 7.17 0.50
CA ASP A 45 -15.95 7.81 -0.49
C ASP A 45 -16.14 9.33 -0.55
N GLU A 46 -17.38 9.82 -0.40
CA GLU A 46 -17.68 11.27 -0.30
C GLU A 46 -16.98 11.99 0.87
N ARG A 47 -16.31 11.26 1.78
CA ARG A 47 -15.53 11.83 2.89
C ARG A 47 -14.05 11.98 2.59
N TRP A 48 -13.57 11.38 1.51
CA TRP A 48 -12.18 11.44 1.07
C TRP A 48 -12.05 12.44 -0.07
N THR A 49 -10.88 13.07 -0.15
CA THR A 49 -10.49 13.99 -1.19
C THR A 49 -10.46 13.24 -2.53
N ASN A 50 -11.35 13.63 -3.44
CA ASN A 50 -11.35 13.10 -4.81
C ASN A 50 -10.21 13.72 -5.64
N TYR A 51 -10.02 13.26 -6.87
CA TYR A 51 -8.96 13.77 -7.73
C TYR A 51 -9.03 15.29 -7.95
N GLU A 52 -10.20 15.84 -8.24
CA GLU A 52 -10.39 17.26 -8.52
C GLU A 52 -10.12 18.11 -7.27
N GLU A 53 -10.62 17.68 -6.11
CA GLU A 53 -10.36 18.33 -4.82
C GLU A 53 -8.87 18.28 -4.45
N MET A 54 -8.19 17.15 -4.66
CA MET A 54 -6.74 17.04 -4.44
C MET A 54 -6.00 18.06 -5.31
N VAL A 55 -6.33 18.14 -6.60
CA VAL A 55 -5.68 19.09 -7.51
C VAL A 55 -5.90 20.54 -7.04
N GLU A 56 -7.12 20.89 -6.64
CA GLU A 56 -7.43 22.22 -6.08
C GLU A 56 -6.60 22.52 -4.82
N GLU A 57 -6.46 21.56 -3.91
CA GLU A 57 -5.66 21.71 -2.70
C GLU A 57 -4.16 21.84 -3.00
N LEU A 58 -3.61 21.05 -3.94
CA LEU A 58 -2.20 21.16 -4.32
C LEU A 58 -1.87 22.54 -4.91
N PHE A 59 -2.71 23.06 -5.81
CA PHE A 59 -2.55 24.42 -6.34
C PHE A 59 -2.70 25.50 -5.26
N ARG A 60 -3.63 25.32 -4.31
CA ARG A 60 -3.79 26.23 -3.17
C ARG A 60 -2.51 26.26 -2.33
N ILE A 61 -1.95 25.10 -2.00
CA ILE A 61 -0.73 24.97 -1.18
C ILE A 61 0.46 25.57 -1.92
N GLU A 62 0.62 25.28 -3.23
CA GLU A 62 1.67 25.88 -4.06
C GLU A 62 1.62 27.42 -4.01
N GLU A 63 0.44 28.01 -4.25
CA GLU A 63 0.25 29.48 -4.20
C GLU A 63 0.57 30.05 -2.80
N MET A 64 0.13 29.37 -1.74
CA MET A 64 0.35 29.80 -0.36
C MET A 64 1.80 29.64 0.10
N SER A 65 2.56 28.72 -0.49
CA SER A 65 3.95 28.41 -0.09
C SER A 65 4.95 29.52 -0.43
N GLU A 66 4.55 30.54 -1.19
CA GLU A 66 5.40 31.63 -1.69
C GLU A 66 6.67 31.12 -2.41
N GLY A 67 6.55 30.00 -3.14
CA GLY A 67 7.63 29.36 -3.91
C GLY A 67 8.48 28.37 -3.12
N LEU A 68 8.03 27.96 -1.93
CA LEU A 68 8.67 26.87 -1.18
C LEU A 68 8.27 25.48 -1.71
N LEU A 69 7.05 25.36 -2.26
CA LEU A 69 6.57 24.16 -2.93
C LEU A 69 6.47 24.42 -4.43
N GLU A 70 6.94 23.46 -5.21
CA GLU A 70 6.78 23.40 -6.67
C GLU A 70 5.88 22.20 -7.02
N LEU A 71 4.94 22.40 -7.94
CA LEU A 71 4.05 21.36 -8.46
C LEU A 71 4.43 21.00 -9.90
N ASP A 72 4.53 19.70 -10.20
CA ASP A 72 4.82 19.19 -11.54
C ASP A 72 3.90 18.02 -11.91
N VAL A 73 3.80 17.74 -13.21
CA VAL A 73 3.08 16.57 -13.76
C VAL A 73 4.10 15.58 -14.28
N ILE A 74 4.19 14.42 -13.63
CA ILE A 74 5.18 13.37 -13.95
C ILE A 74 4.66 12.35 -14.96
N GLY A 75 3.38 12.41 -15.31
CA GLY A 75 2.75 11.51 -16.26
C GLY A 75 1.24 11.68 -16.30
N GLU A 76 0.58 10.83 -17.08
CA GLU A 76 -0.88 10.77 -17.18
C GLU A 76 -1.36 9.34 -16.99
N SER A 77 -2.46 9.17 -16.27
CA SER A 77 -3.18 7.91 -16.16
C SER A 77 -3.77 7.47 -17.51
N HIS A 78 -4.35 6.27 -17.59
CA HIS A 78 -4.97 5.81 -18.82
C HIS A 78 -6.14 6.71 -19.27
N HIS A 79 -6.92 7.23 -18.31
CA HIS A 79 -8.03 8.14 -18.60
C HIS A 79 -7.59 9.61 -18.77
N GLY A 80 -6.29 9.89 -18.85
CA GLY A 80 -5.75 11.23 -19.09
C GLY A 80 -5.85 12.15 -17.89
N ARG A 81 -5.80 11.60 -16.66
CA ARG A 81 -5.62 12.41 -15.45
C ARG A 81 -4.14 12.58 -15.20
N ASP A 82 -3.69 13.81 -14.99
CA ASP A 82 -2.33 14.11 -14.60
C ASP A 82 -1.96 13.36 -13.30
N ILE A 83 -0.74 12.85 -13.25
CA ILE A 83 -0.13 12.32 -12.04
C ILE A 83 0.78 13.42 -11.52
N TYR A 84 0.36 14.07 -10.43
CA TYR A 84 1.08 15.19 -9.85
C TYR A 84 2.20 14.72 -8.93
N ALA A 85 3.35 15.39 -9.02
CA ALA A 85 4.39 15.37 -8.01
C ALA A 85 4.54 16.76 -7.38
N THR A 86 4.82 16.82 -6.08
CA THR A 86 5.24 18.06 -5.41
C THR A 86 6.69 17.96 -4.99
N ARG A 87 7.39 19.09 -4.98
CA ARG A 87 8.76 19.21 -4.48
C ARG A 87 8.83 20.35 -3.48
N MET A 88 9.41 20.10 -2.31
CA MET A 88 9.51 21.09 -1.24
C MET A 88 10.84 21.00 -0.51
N GLY A 89 11.55 22.13 -0.40
CA GLY A 89 12.84 22.22 0.29
C GLY A 89 14.06 22.24 -0.64
N ASP A 90 15.19 22.71 -0.09
CA ASP A 90 16.44 23.02 -0.79
C ASP A 90 17.60 22.09 -0.38
N GLY A 91 17.31 21.03 0.37
CA GLY A 91 18.28 20.07 0.88
C GLY A 91 19.00 19.27 -0.20
N ASP A 92 20.15 18.69 0.14
CA ASP A 92 20.88 17.77 -0.75
C ASP A 92 20.54 16.30 -0.52
N GLN A 93 19.60 16.01 0.38
CA GLN A 93 19.02 14.69 0.62
C GLN A 93 17.58 14.65 0.11
N VAL A 94 17.18 13.61 -0.61
CA VAL A 94 15.82 13.48 -1.15
C VAL A 94 15.03 12.35 -0.49
N LEU A 95 13.84 12.71 -0.02
CA LEU A 95 12.81 11.78 0.47
C LEU A 95 11.66 11.74 -0.54
N LEU A 96 11.46 10.59 -1.18
CA LEU A 96 10.31 10.36 -2.07
C LEU A 96 9.17 9.67 -1.30
N ILE A 97 7.96 10.24 -1.35
CA ILE A 97 6.77 9.68 -0.70
C ILE A 97 5.65 9.56 -1.73
N ASP A 98 5.10 8.38 -1.95
CA ASP A 98 3.89 8.24 -2.78
C ASP A 98 2.75 7.57 -2.01
N SER A 99 1.53 7.77 -2.52
CA SER A 99 0.36 7.09 -1.98
C SER A 99 -0.68 6.77 -3.05
N GLU A 100 -1.71 6.02 -2.65
CA GLU A 100 -2.79 5.57 -3.53
C GLU A 100 -2.27 4.86 -4.79
N ILE A 101 -1.20 4.07 -4.66
CA ILE A 101 -0.85 3.06 -5.66
C ILE A 101 -2.00 2.05 -5.85
N HIS A 102 -2.75 1.81 -4.77
CA HIS A 102 -4.07 1.20 -4.83
C HIS A 102 -5.14 2.30 -4.67
N GLY A 103 -6.03 2.45 -5.65
CA GLY A 103 -6.96 3.57 -5.67
C GLY A 103 -8.01 3.57 -4.56
N ASN A 104 -8.27 2.42 -3.93
CA ASN A 104 -9.14 2.35 -2.76
C ASN A 104 -8.41 2.64 -1.44
N GLU A 105 -7.17 3.16 -1.47
CA GLU A 105 -6.29 3.43 -0.32
C GLU A 105 -6.14 4.91 0.07
N LYS A 106 -7.28 5.57 0.26
CA LYS A 106 -7.44 7.03 0.34
C LYS A 106 -6.67 7.79 1.43
N SER A 107 -6.35 7.16 2.56
CA SER A 107 -5.79 7.90 3.71
C SER A 107 -4.39 8.48 3.46
N GLY A 108 -3.63 7.91 2.53
CA GLY A 108 -2.30 8.39 2.18
C GLY A 108 -2.33 9.76 1.50
N THR A 109 -3.30 10.01 0.59
CA THR A 109 -3.41 11.30 -0.08
C THR A 109 -3.73 12.40 0.94
N GLU A 110 -4.66 12.14 1.88
CA GLU A 110 -4.96 13.10 2.96
C GLU A 110 -3.72 13.43 3.79
N ALA A 111 -2.97 12.40 4.20
CA ALA A 111 -1.77 12.60 5.02
C ALA A 111 -0.70 13.43 4.30
N ILE A 112 -0.55 13.24 2.98
CA ILE A 112 0.36 14.03 2.17
C ILE A 112 -0.14 15.48 2.07
N ILE A 113 -1.43 15.71 1.77
CA ILE A 113 -1.99 17.07 1.68
C ILE A 113 -1.83 17.83 3.01
N ASP A 114 -2.20 17.19 4.13
CA ASP A 114 -2.06 17.78 5.47
C ASP A 114 -0.60 18.12 5.79
N MET A 115 0.33 17.20 5.49
CA MET A 115 1.77 17.43 5.70
C MET A 115 2.27 18.61 4.85
N LEU A 116 1.89 18.69 3.58
CA LEU A 116 2.29 19.77 2.69
C LEU A 116 1.73 21.12 3.16
N ASP A 117 0.46 21.17 3.59
CA ASP A 117 -0.16 22.39 4.12
C ASP A 117 0.54 22.87 5.41
N GLU A 118 0.84 21.96 6.34
CA GLU A 118 1.56 22.27 7.57
C GLU A 118 2.97 22.81 7.28
N LEU A 119 3.71 22.17 6.38
CA LEU A 119 5.05 22.61 5.99
C LEU A 119 5.01 23.95 5.24
N ALA A 120 3.97 24.21 4.44
CA ALA A 120 3.84 25.45 3.67
C ALA A 120 3.44 26.63 4.58
N ALA A 121 2.69 26.38 5.64
CA ALA A 121 2.28 27.40 6.61
C ALA A 121 3.35 27.70 7.67
N GLY A 122 4.32 26.80 7.88
CA GLY A 122 5.36 26.90 8.90
C GLY A 122 6.45 27.93 8.60
N GLU A 123 7.19 28.36 9.64
CA GLU A 123 8.49 29.01 9.42
C GLU A 123 9.45 27.94 8.86
N ARG A 124 10.11 28.24 7.72
CA ARG A 124 11.06 27.36 7.00
C ARG A 124 11.73 26.38 7.94
N ASP A 125 11.23 25.14 7.94
CA ASP A 125 11.69 24.12 8.85
C ASP A 125 13.16 23.83 8.52
N HIS A 126 14.03 23.82 9.53
CA HIS A 126 15.43 23.40 9.40
C HIS A 126 15.58 22.03 8.70
N ILE A 127 14.53 21.20 8.73
CA ILE A 127 14.48 19.95 7.96
C ILE A 127 14.55 20.22 6.44
N LEU A 128 13.84 21.24 5.93
CA LEU A 128 13.78 21.56 4.50
C LEU A 128 15.07 22.22 3.97
N GLU A 129 15.98 22.64 4.85
CA GLU A 129 17.32 23.10 4.48
C GLU A 129 18.28 21.93 4.20
N GLU A 130 17.99 20.74 4.74
CA GLU A 130 18.83 19.53 4.61
C GLU A 130 18.13 18.45 3.76
N VAL A 131 16.80 18.46 3.68
CA VAL A 131 15.99 17.49 2.94
C VAL A 131 15.10 18.20 1.91
N THR A 132 15.13 17.72 0.66
CA THR A 132 14.08 17.95 -0.34
C THR A 132 13.06 16.82 -0.23
N ILE A 133 11.81 17.17 0.08
CA ILE A 133 10.69 16.23 0.11
C ILE A 133 10.02 16.25 -1.25
N VAL A 134 9.95 15.10 -1.90
CA VAL A 134 9.20 14.91 -3.14
C VAL A 134 8.03 13.99 -2.85
N THR A 135 6.82 14.38 -3.24
CA THR A 135 5.63 13.55 -3.03
C THR A 135 4.88 13.27 -4.31
N VAL A 136 4.25 12.11 -4.43
CA VAL A 136 3.24 11.78 -5.45
C VAL A 136 1.94 11.47 -4.70
N PRO A 137 1.08 12.48 -4.46
CA PRO A 137 -0.06 12.33 -3.56
C PRO A 137 -1.03 11.24 -3.99
N LYS A 138 -1.23 11.03 -5.31
CA LYS A 138 -2.17 10.05 -5.84
C LYS A 138 -1.63 9.41 -7.11
N LEU A 139 -0.99 8.25 -6.96
CA LEU A 139 -0.35 7.55 -8.09
C LEU A 139 -1.37 6.90 -9.04
N ASN A 140 -2.47 6.35 -8.52
CA ASN A 140 -3.52 5.69 -9.30
C ASN A 140 -4.83 6.52 -9.28
N PRO A 141 -4.89 7.68 -9.96
CA PRO A 141 -6.06 8.54 -9.92
C PRO A 141 -7.30 7.87 -10.54
N ASP A 142 -7.13 6.99 -11.53
CA ASP A 142 -8.26 6.31 -12.18
C ASP A 142 -8.89 5.25 -11.28
N GLY A 143 -8.07 4.43 -10.62
CA GLY A 143 -8.53 3.49 -9.61
C GLY A 143 -9.17 4.21 -8.42
N SER A 144 -8.62 5.38 -8.05
CA SER A 144 -9.14 6.24 -6.98
C SER A 144 -10.57 6.69 -7.25
N GLU A 145 -10.84 7.29 -8.42
CA GLU A 145 -12.18 7.77 -8.76
C GLU A 145 -13.22 6.65 -8.90
N LEU A 146 -12.75 5.41 -9.07
CA LEU A 146 -13.58 4.20 -9.13
C LEU A 146 -13.61 3.41 -7.82
N VAL A 147 -12.93 3.89 -6.79
CA VAL A 147 -12.81 3.26 -5.46
C VAL A 147 -12.38 1.79 -5.56
N LYS A 148 -11.41 1.51 -6.44
CA LYS A 148 -10.88 0.16 -6.66
C LYS A 148 -9.37 0.10 -6.48
N ARG A 149 -8.90 -1.09 -6.11
CA ARG A 149 -7.48 -1.37 -5.87
C ARG A 149 -6.63 -1.23 -7.13
N GLN A 150 -7.09 -1.81 -8.23
CA GLN A 150 -6.37 -1.77 -9.51
C GLN A 150 -6.51 -0.40 -10.17
N ASN A 151 -5.65 -0.07 -11.13
CA ASN A 151 -5.96 1.00 -12.09
C ASN A 151 -7.11 0.58 -13.03
N ASP A 152 -7.45 1.42 -14.00
CA ASP A 152 -8.51 1.15 -14.97
C ASP A 152 -7.99 1.13 -16.40
N ILE A 153 -7.40 -0.01 -16.77
CA ILE A 153 -6.89 -0.27 -18.12
C ILE A 153 -6.97 -1.77 -18.40
N SER A 154 -7.50 -2.15 -19.56
CA SER A 154 -7.55 -3.53 -20.03
C SER A 154 -6.20 -4.02 -20.56
N TRP A 155 -6.07 -5.34 -20.72
CA TRP A 155 -4.90 -5.91 -21.40
C TRP A 155 -4.78 -5.40 -22.85
N GLU A 156 -5.91 -5.32 -23.56
CA GLU A 156 -5.97 -4.85 -24.93
C GLU A 156 -5.49 -3.39 -25.06
N GLU A 157 -5.89 -2.52 -24.11
CA GLU A 157 -5.43 -1.13 -24.07
C GLU A 157 -3.94 -1.03 -23.73
N VAL A 158 -3.40 -1.89 -22.85
CA VAL A 158 -1.95 -1.97 -22.59
C VAL A 158 -1.18 -2.31 -23.88
N LEU A 159 -1.69 -3.22 -24.72
CA LEU A 159 -1.06 -3.55 -26.00
C LEU A 159 -1.05 -2.38 -26.99
N GLU A 160 -1.92 -1.38 -26.85
CA GLU A 160 -1.86 -0.16 -27.68
C GLU A 160 -0.61 0.68 -27.35
N TYR A 161 -0.17 0.68 -26.09
CA TYR A 161 1.07 1.32 -25.65
C TYR A 161 2.30 0.45 -25.87
N HIS A 162 2.13 -0.89 -25.84
CA HIS A 162 3.19 -1.89 -25.94
C HIS A 162 2.95 -2.88 -27.09
N PRO A 163 2.96 -2.43 -28.36
CA PRO A 163 2.57 -3.27 -29.50
C PRO A 163 3.52 -4.46 -29.75
N HIS A 164 4.75 -4.41 -29.23
CA HIS A 164 5.71 -5.53 -29.33
C HIS A 164 5.30 -6.73 -28.46
N LEU A 165 4.39 -6.54 -27.51
CA LEU A 165 3.83 -7.61 -26.68
C LEU A 165 2.62 -8.32 -27.32
N GLU A 166 2.27 -7.99 -28.58
CA GLU A 166 1.14 -8.62 -29.27
C GLU A 166 1.29 -10.14 -29.30
N GLY A 167 0.26 -10.83 -28.79
CA GLY A 167 0.22 -12.30 -28.70
C GLY A 167 0.73 -12.88 -27.37
N ALA A 168 1.25 -12.04 -26.46
CA ALA A 168 1.51 -12.44 -25.09
C ALA A 168 0.21 -12.59 -24.28
N GLU A 169 0.25 -13.48 -23.28
CA GLU A 169 -0.79 -13.58 -22.26
C GLU A 169 -0.70 -12.38 -21.28
N PRO A 170 -1.82 -11.89 -20.71
CA PRO A 170 -1.78 -10.81 -19.75
C PRO A 170 -0.89 -11.10 -18.54
N ALA A 171 -0.18 -10.09 -18.04
CA ALA A 171 0.65 -10.21 -16.84
C ALA A 171 -0.14 -10.80 -15.65
N TRP A 172 0.53 -11.57 -14.79
CA TRP A 172 -0.10 -12.31 -13.69
C TRP A 172 -0.84 -11.44 -12.67
N TYR A 173 -0.53 -10.14 -12.61
CA TYR A 173 -1.17 -9.13 -11.76
C TYR A 173 -2.23 -8.28 -12.49
N HIS A 174 -2.56 -8.62 -13.74
CA HIS A 174 -3.76 -8.14 -14.41
C HIS A 174 -5.00 -8.91 -13.91
N ASN A 175 -6.07 -8.19 -13.62
CA ASN A 175 -7.35 -8.74 -13.20
C ASN A 175 -8.45 -8.37 -14.20
N GLU A 176 -8.77 -9.32 -15.08
CA GLU A 176 -9.81 -9.14 -16.11
C GLU A 176 -11.17 -8.74 -15.52
N SER A 177 -11.56 -9.30 -14.36
CA SER A 177 -12.85 -8.98 -13.73
C SER A 177 -12.93 -7.57 -13.14
N ARG A 178 -11.78 -6.96 -12.84
CA ARG A 178 -11.68 -5.61 -12.29
C ARG A 178 -11.20 -4.59 -13.32
N ASN A 179 -10.91 -5.03 -14.54
CA ASN A 179 -10.36 -4.24 -15.63
C ASN A 179 -9.15 -3.40 -15.19
N GLY A 180 -8.04 -4.06 -14.83
CA GLY A 180 -6.88 -3.33 -14.34
C GLY A 180 -5.78 -4.19 -13.74
N PHE A 181 -4.67 -3.54 -13.46
CA PHE A 181 -3.46 -4.12 -12.90
C PHE A 181 -3.29 -3.71 -11.44
N ASP A 182 -2.75 -4.63 -10.62
CA ASP A 182 -2.18 -4.24 -9.33
C ASP A 182 -0.83 -3.55 -9.59
N ILE A 183 -0.82 -2.21 -9.61
CA ILE A 183 0.38 -1.39 -9.92
C ILE A 183 1.54 -1.74 -8.98
N ASN A 184 1.25 -2.11 -7.73
CA ASN A 184 2.26 -2.53 -6.75
C ASN A 184 2.88 -3.91 -7.04
N ARG A 185 2.59 -4.50 -8.21
CA ARG A 185 3.25 -5.68 -8.77
C ARG A 185 3.90 -5.41 -10.11
N ASP A 186 3.84 -4.19 -10.62
CA ASP A 186 4.30 -3.80 -11.95
C ASP A 186 5.75 -3.27 -11.97
N PHE A 187 6.38 -3.09 -10.80
CA PHE A 187 7.75 -2.59 -10.71
C PHE A 187 8.82 -3.66 -10.90
N HIS A 188 9.91 -3.27 -11.57
CA HIS A 188 11.10 -4.09 -11.80
C HIS A 188 12.35 -3.44 -11.16
N PRO A 189 13.31 -4.20 -10.60
CA PRO A 189 14.51 -3.62 -9.98
C PRO A 189 15.50 -3.00 -10.97
N ASP A 190 15.44 -3.43 -12.24
CA ASP A 190 16.09 -2.74 -13.35
C ASP A 190 15.11 -1.67 -13.86
N LEU A 191 15.42 -0.40 -13.63
CA LEU A 191 14.54 0.74 -13.91
C LEU A 191 14.39 1.02 -15.42
N ASP A 192 15.33 0.52 -16.23
CA ASP A 192 15.30 0.57 -17.69
C ASP A 192 14.65 -0.69 -18.31
N PHE A 193 14.04 -1.56 -17.49
CA PHE A 193 13.49 -2.82 -17.96
C PHE A 193 12.34 -2.62 -18.95
N GLU A 194 12.49 -3.18 -20.14
CA GLU A 194 11.46 -3.25 -21.17
C GLU A 194 11.02 -4.70 -21.32
N ALA A 195 9.72 -4.97 -21.09
CA ALA A 195 9.19 -6.31 -21.16
C ALA A 195 9.17 -6.85 -22.59
N GLU A 196 9.44 -8.14 -22.75
CA GLU A 196 9.27 -8.89 -23.99
C GLU A 196 8.13 -9.90 -23.85
N ALA A 197 7.56 -10.35 -24.97
CA ALA A 197 6.44 -11.29 -24.97
C ALA A 197 6.76 -12.62 -24.23
N ASP A 198 8.02 -13.04 -24.22
CA ASP A 198 8.49 -14.27 -23.54
C ASP A 198 8.59 -14.11 -22.01
N ASP A 199 8.59 -12.89 -21.47
CA ASP A 199 8.61 -12.63 -20.02
C ASP A 199 7.23 -12.86 -19.38
N LEU A 200 6.18 -12.73 -20.19
CA LEU A 200 4.78 -12.81 -19.79
C LEU A 200 4.24 -14.25 -19.79
N PRO A 201 3.26 -14.58 -18.94
CA PRO A 201 2.56 -13.68 -18.01
C PRO A 201 3.33 -13.47 -16.69
N GLY A 202 4.46 -14.14 -16.48
CA GLY A 202 5.14 -14.18 -15.20
C GLY A 202 4.36 -14.92 -14.11
N THR A 203 4.76 -14.72 -12.85
CA THR A 203 4.11 -15.26 -11.65
C THR A 203 4.40 -14.36 -10.47
N SER A 204 3.74 -14.57 -9.33
CA SER A 204 4.03 -13.86 -8.07
C SER A 204 5.46 -14.00 -7.55
N ALA A 205 6.26 -14.92 -8.09
CA ALA A 205 7.68 -15.05 -7.79
C ALA A 205 8.58 -14.10 -8.60
N HIS A 206 8.10 -13.56 -9.72
CA HIS A 206 8.85 -12.66 -10.59
C HIS A 206 8.69 -11.20 -10.16
N TYR A 207 9.50 -10.31 -10.74
CA TYR A 207 9.30 -8.86 -10.67
C TYR A 207 8.18 -8.45 -11.65
N GLY A 208 7.77 -7.18 -11.57
CA GLY A 208 6.85 -6.57 -12.53
C GLY A 208 7.53 -6.21 -13.84
N PHE A 209 6.78 -5.54 -14.72
CA PHE A 209 7.14 -5.39 -16.13
C PHE A 209 7.01 -3.95 -16.67
N TYR A 210 6.70 -2.97 -15.81
CA TYR A 210 6.49 -1.57 -16.19
C TYR A 210 5.47 -1.35 -17.31
N LEU A 211 4.35 -2.07 -17.23
CA LEU A 211 3.31 -2.04 -18.27
C LEU A 211 2.40 -0.82 -18.13
N THR A 212 2.05 -0.42 -16.91
CA THR A 212 1.12 0.68 -16.68
C THR A 212 1.80 2.04 -16.76
N ASN A 213 1.03 3.08 -17.06
CA ASN A 213 1.54 4.45 -17.13
C ASN A 213 2.02 4.92 -15.75
N GLU A 214 1.29 4.56 -14.69
CA GLU A 214 1.56 4.98 -13.33
C GLU A 214 2.92 4.41 -12.83
N ALA A 215 3.17 3.13 -13.07
CA ALA A 215 4.44 2.51 -12.67
C ALA A 215 5.64 3.13 -13.39
N ARG A 216 5.48 3.44 -14.69
CA ARG A 216 6.52 4.12 -15.48
C ARG A 216 6.76 5.56 -15.02
N ALA A 217 5.70 6.34 -14.81
CA ALA A 217 5.81 7.71 -14.31
C ALA A 217 6.57 7.79 -12.97
N LEU A 218 6.29 6.88 -12.03
CA LEU A 218 7.02 6.84 -10.76
C LEU A 218 8.48 6.37 -10.93
N ALA A 219 8.73 5.41 -11.83
CA ALA A 219 10.09 4.95 -12.12
C ALA A 219 10.93 6.05 -12.78
N ASP A 220 10.36 6.79 -13.73
CA ASP A 220 11.01 7.93 -14.39
C ASP A 220 11.34 9.02 -13.36
N LEU A 221 10.37 9.41 -12.52
CA LEU A 221 10.63 10.35 -11.42
C LEU A 221 11.77 9.85 -10.50
N TYR A 222 11.75 8.58 -10.11
CA TYR A 222 12.80 8.03 -9.25
C TYR A 222 14.18 8.09 -9.92
N GLN A 223 14.27 7.80 -11.23
CA GLN A 223 15.51 7.91 -11.99
C GLN A 223 16.00 9.35 -12.12
N GLU A 224 15.10 10.31 -12.35
CA GLU A 224 15.42 11.73 -12.40
C GLU A 224 15.99 12.21 -11.06
N LEU A 225 15.38 11.80 -9.93
CA LEU A 225 15.90 12.10 -8.60
C LEU A 225 17.26 11.44 -8.35
N GLN A 226 17.47 10.20 -8.82
CA GLN A 226 18.79 9.56 -8.75
C GLN A 226 19.84 10.27 -9.61
N GLU A 227 19.48 10.79 -10.78
CA GLU A 227 20.39 11.56 -11.63
C GLU A 227 20.76 12.89 -10.97
N GLU A 228 19.78 13.56 -10.35
CA GLU A 228 19.96 14.84 -9.69
C GLU A 228 20.76 14.74 -8.37
N PHE A 229 20.34 13.85 -7.47
CA PHE A 229 20.90 13.75 -6.11
C PHE A 229 22.00 12.68 -5.99
N GLY A 230 22.12 11.79 -6.97
CA GLY A 230 23.02 10.63 -6.96
C GLY A 230 22.46 9.43 -6.18
N ILE A 231 21.58 9.66 -5.21
CA ILE A 231 20.82 8.64 -4.47
C ILE A 231 19.48 9.24 -4.04
N VAL A 232 18.47 8.37 -3.91
CA VAL A 232 17.25 8.69 -3.16
C VAL A 232 17.41 8.13 -1.75
N GLU A 233 17.61 8.99 -0.75
CA GLU A 233 17.92 8.61 0.63
C GLU A 233 16.86 7.70 1.24
N SER A 234 15.60 7.98 0.92
CA SER A 234 14.49 7.15 1.34
C SER A 234 13.33 7.24 0.36
N TYR A 235 12.68 6.10 0.17
CA TYR A 235 11.42 5.96 -0.53
C TYR A 235 10.39 5.38 0.44
N VAL A 236 9.23 6.03 0.51
CA VAL A 236 8.12 5.65 1.39
C VAL A 236 6.86 5.55 0.56
N ASN A 237 6.27 4.36 0.54
CA ASN A 237 4.97 4.14 -0.07
C ASN A 237 3.91 3.98 1.02
N LEU A 238 2.92 4.88 1.02
CA LEU A 238 1.84 4.89 1.99
C LEU A 238 0.72 3.96 1.52
N HIS A 239 0.41 2.98 2.37
CA HIS A 239 -0.70 2.06 2.16
C HIS A 239 -1.73 2.21 3.27
N HIS A 240 -2.98 1.86 2.95
CA HIS A 240 -3.97 1.55 3.97
C HIS A 240 -4.57 0.17 3.70
N MET A 241 -5.07 -0.52 4.71
CA MET A 241 -5.75 -1.80 4.51
C MET A 241 -7.13 -1.78 5.17
N GLY A 242 -7.95 -0.74 4.89
CA GLY A 242 -9.23 -0.54 5.58
C GLY A 242 -9.01 -0.25 7.07
N THR A 243 -9.83 -0.84 7.96
CA THR A 243 -9.58 -0.89 9.42
C THR A 243 -9.00 -2.24 9.82
N PRO A 244 -7.72 -2.56 9.55
CA PRO A 244 -7.11 -3.73 10.13
C PRO A 244 -6.62 -3.35 11.53
N GLN A 245 -6.80 -4.25 12.48
CA GLN A 245 -6.14 -4.13 13.77
C GLN A 245 -4.69 -4.63 13.62
N LEU A 246 -3.72 -3.99 14.29
CA LEU A 246 -2.33 -4.50 14.35
C LEU A 246 -2.36 -5.96 14.84
N GLU A 247 -1.63 -6.85 14.17
CA GLU A 247 -1.64 -8.28 14.48
C GLU A 247 -1.32 -8.55 15.97
N GLY A 248 -2.27 -9.16 16.69
CA GLY A 248 -2.15 -9.42 18.13
C GLY A 248 -2.56 -8.26 19.03
N THR A 249 -3.20 -7.22 18.50
CA THR A 249 -3.78 -6.10 19.26
C THR A 249 -5.21 -5.79 18.79
N ASP A 250 -5.96 -4.99 19.57
CA ASP A 250 -7.25 -4.43 19.16
C ASP A 250 -7.11 -2.99 18.60
N GLN A 251 -5.91 -2.58 18.18
CA GLN A 251 -5.64 -1.21 17.71
C GLN A 251 -5.81 -1.08 16.21
N ASP A 252 -6.72 -0.21 15.76
CA ASP A 252 -6.92 0.12 14.35
C ASP A 252 -5.67 0.76 13.73
N VAL A 253 -5.29 0.31 12.54
CA VAL A 253 -4.23 0.90 11.72
C VAL A 253 -4.84 1.89 10.76
N SER A 254 -4.54 3.18 10.95
CA SER A 254 -5.01 4.24 10.06
C SER A 254 -4.15 4.36 8.79
N ILE A 255 -2.84 4.12 8.89
CA ILE A 255 -1.84 4.20 7.81
C ILE A 255 -0.78 3.14 8.09
N ALA A 256 -0.37 2.39 7.04
CA ALA A 256 0.76 1.49 7.08
C ALA A 256 1.92 2.08 6.27
N LEU A 257 3.08 2.21 6.90
CA LEU A 257 4.33 2.60 6.26
C LEU A 257 5.04 1.34 5.75
N SER A 258 5.23 1.23 4.45
CA SER A 258 6.03 0.14 3.87
C SER A 258 7.46 0.63 3.67
N HIS A 259 8.41 0.07 4.44
CA HIS A 259 9.83 0.35 4.25
C HIS A 259 10.74 -0.85 4.61
N PRO A 260 11.49 -1.42 3.64
CA PRO A 260 11.33 -1.31 2.19
C PRO A 260 10.11 -2.12 1.70
N PRO A 261 9.61 -1.88 0.46
CA PRO A 261 8.40 -2.51 -0.07
C PRO A 261 8.66 -3.96 -0.49
N LEU A 262 8.90 -4.82 0.48
CA LEU A 262 9.24 -6.21 0.22
C LEU A 262 8.34 -7.06 1.11
N GLY A 263 7.57 -7.95 0.47
CA GLY A 263 6.64 -8.87 1.13
C GLY A 263 7.27 -9.66 2.28
N PRO A 264 6.48 -10.52 2.96
CA PRO A 264 6.72 -10.97 4.33
C PRO A 264 8.18 -11.33 4.64
N ASP A 265 8.63 -11.03 5.87
CA ASP A 265 10.01 -11.10 6.43
C ASP A 265 10.85 -12.36 6.13
N ASN A 266 10.29 -13.36 5.45
CA ASN A 266 10.94 -14.60 5.05
C ASN A 266 10.82 -14.91 3.55
N ASN A 267 10.56 -13.90 2.70
CA ASN A 267 10.47 -14.11 1.26
C ASN A 267 11.88 -14.39 0.68
N PRO A 268 12.15 -15.61 0.17
CA PRO A 268 13.47 -15.95 -0.37
C PRO A 268 13.88 -15.05 -1.54
N LYS A 269 12.94 -14.35 -2.17
CA LYS A 269 13.15 -13.35 -3.24
C LYS A 269 14.17 -12.26 -2.88
N TYR A 270 14.33 -11.90 -1.62
CA TYR A 270 15.16 -10.76 -1.20
C TYR A 270 16.44 -11.17 -0.45
N ALA A 271 16.63 -12.47 -0.21
CA ALA A 271 17.73 -12.98 0.58
C ALA A 271 19.05 -13.11 -0.20
N GLU A 272 19.00 -13.36 -1.51
CA GLU A 272 20.20 -13.57 -2.34
C GLU A 272 20.73 -12.27 -2.97
N ASP A 273 19.87 -11.37 -3.45
CA ASP A 273 20.29 -10.20 -4.25
C ASP A 273 20.62 -8.95 -3.43
N TYR A 274 20.12 -8.84 -2.18
CA TYR A 274 20.32 -7.65 -1.32
C TYR A 274 20.89 -7.97 0.09
N PRO A 275 22.05 -8.65 0.21
CA PRO A 275 22.56 -9.14 1.50
C PRO A 275 23.08 -8.07 2.48
N GLU A 276 23.43 -6.87 1.99
CA GLU A 276 23.84 -5.72 2.83
C GLU A 276 22.64 -4.93 3.37
N TRP A 277 21.51 -4.90 2.65
CA TRP A 277 20.30 -4.14 3.01
C TRP A 277 19.58 -4.71 4.23
N ILE A 278 19.66 -6.03 4.45
CA ILE A 278 19.15 -6.71 5.66
C ILE A 278 19.88 -6.23 6.93
N LYS A 279 21.07 -5.63 6.82
CA LYS A 279 21.88 -5.22 7.98
C LYS A 279 21.68 -3.76 8.38
N THR A 280 21.18 -2.91 7.48
CA THR A 280 21.02 -1.46 7.68
C THR A 280 19.58 -1.04 7.98
N SER A 281 18.59 -1.93 7.81
CA SER A 281 17.17 -1.70 8.10
C SER A 281 16.89 -1.62 9.61
N ARG A 282 17.20 -0.47 10.19
CA ARG A 282 16.58 0.00 11.43
C ARG A 282 15.67 1.18 11.10
N ALA A 283 14.43 0.89 10.74
CA ALA A 283 13.35 1.86 10.84
C ALA A 283 12.05 1.12 11.10
N ALA A 284 11.77 0.92 12.39
CA ALA A 284 10.40 0.79 12.87
C ALA A 284 9.96 2.20 13.23
N ILE A 285 8.84 2.69 12.70
CA ILE A 285 8.26 3.95 13.18
C ILE A 285 6.74 3.81 13.32
N ILE A 286 6.39 3.70 14.62
CA ILE A 286 5.16 3.94 15.39
C ILE A 286 3.95 3.06 15.10
#